data_AF-A0A960L5U0-F1
#
_entry.id   AF-A0A960L5U0-F1
#
_cell.length_a   1.000
_cell.length_b   1.000
_cell.length_c   1.000
_cell.angle_alpha   90.00
_cell.angle_beta   90.00
_cell.angle_gamma   90.00
#
_symmetry.space_group_name_H-M   'P 1'
#
loop_
_entity.id
_entity.type
_entity.pdbx_description
1 polymer ?
#
loop_
_entity_poly.entity_id
_entity_poly.type
_entity_poly.pdbx_seq_one_letter_code
_entity_poly.pdbx_strand_id
1 'polypeptide(L)'
;MSEIFEVTIPDMGDFDSVDVVEVLVAAGDPVSEDQSLITLESDKASMEVPAPRGGTVHELRVQPGDKVSQGQVILTLEIGGEGAGEAQAQKAERPEASEPRSSREQKTESKGTDAAKPSTAAADPADGSRHAEVLVLGSGPGGYSAAFRAADLGKKVVLVERHAKLGGVCLNVGCIPSKALLHAAEVIAEARGFAGHGIAFGEPKIDLDALRSWKDSVVGRLNSGLDGLAKRRSVEVIHGEGRFVGPHRLRITPTADTGGERGGETFDLRFDHAIIAAGSRVVELPMIPKGDERIFDSTGALELRRIPKRLLVIGGGIIG
;
A
#
# COMPACT_ATOMS: atom_id res chain seq x y z
N MET A 1 33.87 9.03 29.54
CA MET A 1 34.26 7.67 29.11
C MET A 1 33.16 7.23 28.16
N SER A 2 33.46 7.14 26.87
CA SER A 2 32.52 6.60 25.90
C SER A 2 32.45 5.09 26.08
N GLU A 3 31.24 4.56 26.19
CA GLU A 3 30.99 3.12 26.28
C GLU A 3 30.63 2.62 24.88
N ILE A 4 31.41 1.66 24.36
CA ILE A 4 31.14 1.03 23.07
C ILE A 4 30.20 -0.15 23.31
N PHE A 5 29.01 -0.11 22.73
CA PHE A 5 27.99 -1.15 22.81
C PHE A 5 27.89 -1.90 21.49
N GLU A 6 28.02 -3.23 21.52
CA GLU A 6 27.89 -4.07 20.33
C GLU A 6 26.41 -4.45 20.09
N VAL A 7 25.87 -4.10 18.92
CA VAL A 7 24.51 -4.49 18.53
C VAL A 7 24.56 -5.80 17.77
N THR A 8 23.79 -6.79 18.23
CA THR A 8 23.73 -8.14 17.64
C THR A 8 22.37 -8.43 17.02
N ILE A 9 22.32 -9.43 16.14
CA ILE A 9 21.07 -9.87 15.51
C ILE A 9 20.17 -10.53 16.56
N PRO A 10 18.92 -10.05 16.73
CA PRO A 10 17.95 -10.62 17.67
C PRO A 10 17.53 -12.03 17.24
N ASP A 11 16.83 -12.74 18.12
CA ASP A 11 16.31 -14.08 17.81
C ASP A 11 15.45 -14.07 16.54
N MET A 12 15.88 -14.85 15.54
CA MET A 12 15.24 -14.94 14.23
C MET A 12 14.28 -16.13 14.12
N GLY A 13 14.05 -16.89 15.20
CA GLY A 13 13.23 -18.10 15.18
C GLY A 13 13.97 -19.27 14.50
N ASP A 14 13.31 -20.02 13.61
CA ASP A 14 13.83 -21.26 13.02
C ASP A 14 14.83 -21.08 11.85
N PHE A 15 15.41 -19.88 11.66
CA PHE A 15 16.27 -19.57 10.51
C PHE A 15 17.76 -19.45 10.88
N ASP A 16 18.60 -20.34 10.33
CA ASP A 16 20.04 -20.42 10.60
C ASP A 16 20.86 -19.26 9.96
N SER A 17 20.38 -18.69 8.85
CA SER A 17 21.03 -17.58 8.15
C SER A 17 20.03 -16.80 7.28
N VAL A 18 20.11 -15.46 7.32
CA VAL A 18 19.27 -14.56 6.51
C VAL A 18 20.15 -13.55 5.77
N ASP A 19 19.63 -12.99 4.67
CA ASP A 19 20.38 -12.05 3.82
C ASP A 19 20.10 -10.59 4.25
N VAL A 20 21.13 -9.74 4.26
CA VAL A 20 21.00 -8.29 4.50
C VAL A 20 20.58 -7.61 3.20
N VAL A 21 19.36 -7.04 3.17
CA VAL A 21 18.82 -6.36 1.99
C VAL A 21 19.26 -4.91 1.92
N GLU A 22 19.19 -4.22 3.06
CA GLU A 22 19.43 -2.78 3.12
C GLU A 22 20.01 -2.39 4.48
N VAL A 23 21.01 -1.51 4.46
CA VAL A 23 21.57 -0.88 5.66
C VAL A 23 21.06 0.56 5.70
N LEU A 24 20.34 0.91 6.76
CA LEU A 24 19.63 2.19 6.90
C LEU A 24 20.43 3.26 7.65
N VAL A 25 21.63 2.91 8.15
CA VAL A 25 22.50 3.79 8.95
C VAL A 25 23.93 3.78 8.43
N ALA A 26 24.60 4.93 8.44
CA ALA A 26 26.02 5.05 8.12
C ALA A 26 26.88 5.25 9.39
N ALA A 27 28.17 4.95 9.31
CA ALA A 27 29.12 5.26 10.38
C ALA A 27 29.15 6.78 10.63
N GLY A 28 28.94 7.19 11.88
CA GLY A 28 28.82 8.58 12.31
C GLY A 28 27.38 9.08 12.49
N ASP A 29 26.37 8.31 12.10
CA ASP A 29 24.97 8.74 12.23
C ASP A 29 24.46 8.63 13.68
N PRO A 30 23.69 9.62 14.16
CA PRO A 30 22.96 9.52 15.42
C PRO A 30 21.73 8.64 15.25
N VAL A 31 21.57 7.66 16.13
CA VAL A 31 20.46 6.70 16.13
C VAL A 31 19.69 6.81 17.43
N SER A 32 18.35 6.75 17.35
CA SER A 32 17.44 6.71 18.51
C SER A 32 17.08 5.27 18.90
N GLU A 33 16.67 5.05 20.15
CA GLU A 33 16.10 3.75 20.58
C GLU A 33 14.90 3.38 19.69
N ASP A 34 14.79 2.10 19.33
CA ASP A 34 13.81 1.53 18.40
C ASP A 34 13.91 1.98 16.93
N GLN A 35 14.94 2.76 16.55
CA GLN A 35 15.16 3.11 15.14
C GLN A 35 15.72 1.92 14.34
N SER A 36 15.12 1.61 13.20
CA SER A 36 15.55 0.51 12.32
C SER A 36 16.98 0.72 11.79
N LEU A 37 17.85 -0.26 12.01
CA LEU A 37 19.26 -0.22 11.64
C LEU A 37 19.52 -0.91 10.30
N ILE A 38 18.97 -2.11 10.13
CA ILE A 38 19.11 -2.94 8.93
C ILE A 38 17.79 -3.66 8.62
N THR A 39 17.60 -3.99 7.35
CA THR A 39 16.50 -4.82 6.86
C THR A 39 17.06 -6.17 6.42
N LEU A 40 16.54 -7.24 7.03
CA LEU A 40 16.88 -8.63 6.74
C LEU A 40 15.74 -9.28 5.94
N GLU A 41 16.07 -10.16 5.00
CA GLU A 41 15.09 -10.94 4.25
C GLU A 41 15.32 -12.44 4.44
N SER A 42 14.23 -13.14 4.76
CA SER A 42 14.12 -14.59 4.79
C SER A 42 13.22 -15.05 3.63
N ASP A 43 13.17 -16.37 3.38
CA ASP A 43 12.36 -16.96 2.30
C ASP A 43 10.85 -16.62 2.35
N LYS A 44 10.37 -16.10 3.49
CA LYS A 44 8.94 -15.85 3.75
C LYS A 44 8.61 -14.48 4.34
N ALA A 45 9.60 -13.72 4.81
CA ALA A 45 9.36 -12.42 5.45
C ALA A 45 10.60 -11.52 5.44
N SER A 46 10.37 -10.22 5.33
CA SER A 46 11.37 -9.19 5.64
C SER A 46 11.21 -8.76 7.10
N MET A 47 12.31 -8.65 7.83
CA MET A 47 12.36 -8.28 9.24
C MET A 47 13.34 -7.12 9.43
N GLU A 48 12.94 -6.10 10.18
CA GLU A 48 13.81 -4.98 10.54
C GLU A 48 14.46 -5.22 11.90
N VAL A 49 15.75 -4.89 12.04
CA VAL A 49 16.45 -4.94 13.32
C VAL A 49 16.44 -3.54 13.94
N PRO A 50 15.68 -3.30 15.02
CA PRO A 50 15.68 -2.01 15.71
C PRO A 50 16.94 -1.81 16.56
N ALA A 51 17.32 -0.55 16.77
CA ALA A 51 18.41 -0.19 17.66
C ALA A 51 18.02 -0.40 19.12
N PRO A 52 18.77 -1.21 19.90
CA PRO A 52 18.43 -1.51 21.28
C PRO A 52 18.59 -0.31 22.23
N ARG A 53 19.35 0.73 21.83
CA ARG A 53 19.56 1.99 22.55
C ARG A 53 19.93 3.11 21.58
N GLY A 54 19.66 4.35 21.96
CA GLY A 54 20.14 5.52 21.24
C GLY A 54 21.64 5.77 21.44
N GLY A 55 22.35 6.18 20.38
CA GLY A 55 23.79 6.42 20.37
C GLY A 55 24.31 6.77 18.97
N THR A 56 25.61 7.01 18.83
CA THR A 56 26.23 7.30 17.52
C THR A 56 26.85 6.03 16.95
N VAL A 57 26.62 5.72 15.67
CA VAL A 57 27.23 4.55 15.01
C VAL A 57 28.73 4.76 14.87
N HIS A 58 29.54 3.96 15.55
CA HIS A 58 31.00 4.06 15.50
C HIS A 58 31.56 3.27 14.31
N GLU A 59 31.14 2.02 14.12
CA GLU A 59 31.61 1.15 13.04
C GLU A 59 30.50 0.19 12.57
N LEU A 60 30.34 0.06 11.24
CA LEU A 60 29.41 -0.87 10.60
C LEU A 60 30.18 -2.12 10.11
N ARG A 61 29.76 -3.33 10.49
CA ARG A 61 30.45 -4.59 10.15
C ARG A 61 29.74 -5.44 9.11
N VAL A 62 28.64 -4.96 8.55
CA VAL A 62 27.83 -5.66 7.54
C VAL A 62 27.63 -4.78 6.31
N GLN A 63 27.53 -5.38 5.13
CA GLN A 63 27.19 -4.71 3.88
C GLN A 63 25.91 -5.31 3.26
N PRO A 64 25.18 -4.55 2.42
CA PRO A 64 24.06 -5.10 1.66
C PRO A 64 24.50 -6.30 0.82
N GLY A 65 23.82 -7.43 0.96
CA GLY A 65 24.13 -8.72 0.32
C GLY A 65 24.88 -9.73 1.19
N ASP A 66 25.25 -9.37 2.42
CA ASP A 66 25.90 -10.31 3.35
C ASP A 66 24.91 -11.28 3.99
N LYS A 67 25.38 -12.51 4.25
CA LYS A 67 24.65 -13.52 5.03
C LYS A 67 25.00 -13.40 6.51
N VAL A 68 23.97 -13.31 7.34
CA VAL A 68 24.13 -13.08 8.77
C VAL A 68 23.33 -14.10 9.60
N SER A 69 23.89 -14.47 10.76
CA SER A 69 23.30 -15.48 11.67
C SER A 69 22.99 -14.89 13.05
N GLN A 70 22.15 -15.57 13.83
CA GLN A 70 21.73 -15.12 15.15
C GLN A 70 22.93 -14.82 16.06
N GLY A 71 22.90 -13.68 16.76
CA GLY A 71 23.97 -13.27 17.68
C GLY A 71 25.22 -12.67 17.00
N GLN A 72 25.26 -12.56 15.67
CA GLN A 72 26.35 -11.89 14.98
C GLN A 72 26.28 -10.36 15.20
N VAL A 73 27.43 -9.73 15.44
CA VAL A 73 27.55 -8.27 15.64
C VAL A 73 27.38 -7.55 14.31
N ILE A 74 26.42 -6.63 14.27
CA ILE A 74 26.03 -5.85 13.08
C ILE A 74 26.82 -4.53 13.04
N LEU A 75 26.87 -3.84 14.17
CA LEU A 75 27.52 -2.54 14.33
C LEU A 75 27.88 -2.26 15.78
N THR A 76 28.77 -1.29 15.99
CA THR A 76 29.12 -0.78 17.32
C THR A 76 28.56 0.63 17.51
N LEU A 77 27.90 0.86 18.64
CA LEU A 77 27.36 2.16 19.05
C LEU A 77 28.26 2.78 20.11
N GLU A 78 28.59 4.06 19.98
CA GLU A 78 29.24 4.83 21.03
C GLU A 78 28.18 5.55 21.87
N ILE A 79 28.13 5.23 23.17
CA ILE A 79 27.22 5.82 24.14
C ILE A 79 28.02 6.79 25.01
N GLY A 80 27.80 8.09 24.81
CA GLY A 80 28.44 9.19 25.53
C GLY A 80 27.43 9.99 26.35
N GLY A 81 27.69 10.13 27.65
CA GLY A 81 26.75 10.66 28.64
C GLY A 81 26.44 12.17 28.61
N GLU A 82 25.24 12.45 29.12
CA GLU A 82 24.63 13.72 29.57
C GLU A 82 24.57 14.92 28.60
N GLY A 83 23.34 15.22 28.14
CA GLY A 83 22.94 16.61 27.95
C GLY A 83 21.83 16.89 26.93
N ALA A 84 20.58 16.80 27.41
CA ALA A 84 19.40 17.54 26.96
C ALA A 84 18.87 17.27 25.52
N GLY A 85 17.57 17.20 25.28
CA GLY A 85 16.42 17.72 26.00
C GLY A 85 15.39 18.15 24.96
N GLU A 86 14.12 18.17 25.37
CA GLU A 86 13.01 18.70 24.56
C GLU A 86 13.32 20.07 23.95
N ALA A 87 13.10 20.22 22.64
CA ALA A 87 12.78 21.49 21.97
C ALA A 87 12.23 21.17 20.58
N GLN A 88 10.91 21.18 20.42
CA GLN A 88 10.13 22.30 19.88
C GLN A 88 10.52 22.75 18.46
N ALA A 89 9.50 22.64 17.60
CA ALA A 89 9.40 23.27 16.30
C ALA A 89 9.77 24.77 16.37
N GLN A 90 10.73 25.18 15.55
CA GLN A 90 10.84 26.54 15.07
C GLN A 90 11.04 26.59 13.56
N LYS A 91 9.99 27.12 12.95
CA LYS A 91 9.89 27.79 11.66
C LYS A 91 11.06 28.77 11.45
N ALA A 92 11.71 28.69 10.29
CA ALA A 92 12.57 29.75 9.75
C ALA A 92 12.06 30.15 8.35
N GLU A 93 11.41 31.32 8.26
CA GLU A 93 11.35 32.17 7.06
C GLU A 93 12.70 32.88 6.93
N ARG A 94 13.34 33.02 5.76
CA ARG A 94 13.17 34.03 4.68
C ARG A 94 14.47 33.99 3.82
N PRO A 95 14.67 34.73 2.70
CA PRO A 95 13.76 35.51 1.85
C PRO A 95 13.89 35.25 0.33
N GLU A 96 12.98 35.89 -0.41
CA GLU A 96 12.85 35.98 -1.86
C GLU A 96 13.89 36.87 -2.58
N ALA A 97 14.01 36.61 -3.88
CA ALA A 97 14.32 37.49 -5.02
C ALA A 97 15.79 37.74 -5.42
N SER A 98 16.17 37.29 -6.63
CA SER A 98 16.21 38.13 -7.86
C SER A 98 16.85 37.40 -9.05
N GLU A 99 16.20 37.46 -10.22
CA GLU A 99 16.82 37.22 -11.53
C GLU A 99 17.79 38.38 -11.90
N PRO A 100 18.69 38.22 -12.90
CA PRO A 100 18.30 38.69 -14.23
C PRO A 100 18.82 37.88 -15.44
N ARG A 101 17.94 37.77 -16.44
CA ARG A 101 18.11 37.96 -17.90
C ARG A 101 19.44 37.58 -18.61
N SER A 102 19.29 36.61 -19.51
CA SER A 102 19.58 36.62 -20.96
C SER A 102 20.65 37.58 -21.51
N SER A 103 21.70 36.99 -22.08
CA SER A 103 22.37 37.50 -23.27
C SER A 103 22.67 36.35 -24.24
N ARG A 104 22.55 36.70 -25.52
CA ARG A 104 22.54 35.88 -26.72
C ARG A 104 23.93 35.90 -27.33
N GLU A 105 24.45 34.76 -27.79
CA GLU A 105 25.35 34.74 -28.95
C GLU A 105 25.41 33.36 -29.63
N GLN A 106 25.30 33.38 -30.96
CA GLN A 106 25.30 32.26 -31.88
C GLN A 106 26.73 31.87 -32.27
N LYS A 107 27.00 30.58 -32.50
CA LYS A 107 27.79 30.17 -33.68
C LYS A 107 27.54 28.71 -34.09
N THR A 108 27.76 28.51 -35.38
CA THR A 108 27.25 27.53 -36.34
C THR A 108 28.12 26.28 -36.53
N GLU A 109 27.46 25.17 -36.92
CA GLU A 109 27.85 24.07 -37.85
C GLU A 109 29.12 23.23 -37.55
N SER A 110 29.20 21.90 -37.78
CA SER A 110 28.73 21.06 -38.90
C SER A 110 28.79 19.54 -38.60
N LYS A 111 27.72 18.83 -39.01
CA LYS A 111 27.52 17.48 -39.62
C LYS A 111 28.41 16.23 -39.34
N GLY A 112 27.69 15.11 -39.16
CA GLY A 112 27.88 13.76 -39.76
C GLY A 112 28.09 12.63 -38.72
N THR A 113 27.45 11.44 -38.71
CA THR A 113 26.50 10.71 -39.58
C THR A 113 25.96 9.48 -38.82
N ASP A 114 24.70 9.13 -39.09
CA ASP A 114 23.92 7.88 -38.88
C ASP A 114 24.45 6.67 -38.06
N ALA A 115 23.61 6.22 -37.11
CA ALA A 115 23.17 4.81 -36.98
C ALA A 115 21.89 4.71 -36.11
N ALA A 116 20.83 4.15 -36.70
CA ALA A 116 19.46 4.13 -36.19
C ALA A 116 19.20 3.19 -34.99
N LYS A 117 18.44 3.69 -34.00
CA LYS A 117 17.61 2.92 -33.06
C LYS A 117 16.20 3.55 -33.02
N PRO A 118 15.11 2.76 -32.96
CA PRO A 118 13.76 3.30 -33.06
C PRO A 118 13.41 4.08 -31.80
N SER A 119 13.31 5.40 -31.96
CA SER A 119 12.73 6.34 -31.02
C SER A 119 11.24 6.41 -31.27
N THR A 120 10.42 5.86 -30.38
CA THR A 120 9.04 6.35 -30.22
C THR A 120 9.09 7.53 -29.28
N ALA A 121 9.14 8.70 -29.91
CA ALA A 121 9.08 10.00 -29.29
C ALA A 121 7.90 10.10 -28.32
N ALA A 122 8.20 10.48 -27.09
CA ALA A 122 7.29 11.22 -26.25
C ALA A 122 6.95 12.53 -26.99
N ALA A 123 5.78 12.57 -27.61
CA ALA A 123 5.21 13.80 -28.13
C ALA A 123 4.51 14.53 -26.98
N ASP A 124 5.06 15.68 -26.58
CA ASP A 124 4.44 16.68 -25.73
C ASP A 124 3.00 17.03 -26.18
N PRO A 125 2.11 17.42 -25.26
CA PRO A 125 0.68 17.50 -25.53
C PRO A 125 0.33 18.79 -26.28
N ALA A 126 0.03 18.66 -27.57
CA ALA A 126 -0.64 19.70 -28.38
C ALA A 126 -2.19 19.64 -28.29
N ASP A 127 -2.72 18.83 -27.38
CA ASP A 127 -4.15 18.63 -27.18
C ASP A 127 -4.37 18.59 -25.67
N GLY A 128 -5.41 19.25 -25.15
CA GLY A 128 -5.70 19.41 -23.70
C GLY A 128 -5.94 18.11 -22.91
N SER A 129 -5.52 16.96 -23.46
CA SER A 129 -5.46 15.66 -22.84
C SER A 129 -4.60 15.68 -21.58
N ARG A 130 -5.18 15.17 -20.49
CA ARG A 130 -4.47 14.94 -19.22
C ARG A 130 -3.30 13.96 -19.48
N HIS A 131 -2.23 14.10 -18.71
CA HIS A 131 -1.03 13.25 -18.80
C HIS A 131 -0.58 12.77 -17.42
N ALA A 132 -0.16 11.50 -17.35
CA ALA A 132 0.45 10.86 -16.20
C ALA A 132 1.83 10.29 -16.57
N GLU A 133 2.84 10.41 -15.72
CA GLU A 133 4.07 9.63 -15.91
C GLU A 133 3.79 8.14 -15.64
N VAL A 134 3.01 7.85 -14.60
CA VAL A 134 2.55 6.50 -14.27
C VAL A 134 1.04 6.49 -14.11
N LEU A 135 0.37 5.78 -15.01
CA LEU A 135 -1.03 5.42 -14.90
C LEU A 135 -1.14 4.10 -14.10
N VAL A 136 -2.04 4.05 -13.11
CA VAL A 136 -2.41 2.81 -12.47
C VAL A 136 -3.90 2.55 -12.68
N LEU A 137 -4.25 1.41 -13.28
CA LEU A 137 -5.64 1.01 -13.55
C LEU A 137 -6.12 0.01 -12.51
N GLY A 138 -6.96 0.47 -11.58
CA GLY A 138 -7.53 -0.29 -10.46
C GLY A 138 -6.88 0.07 -9.13
N SER A 139 -7.68 0.23 -8.08
CA SER A 139 -7.23 0.66 -6.74
C SER A 139 -7.22 -0.46 -5.70
N GLY A 140 -7.13 -1.72 -6.13
CA GLY A 140 -6.89 -2.84 -5.21
C GLY A 140 -5.51 -2.80 -4.55
N PRO A 141 -5.16 -3.76 -3.68
CA PRO A 141 -3.86 -3.83 -3.00
C PRO A 141 -2.66 -3.65 -3.92
N GLY A 142 -2.63 -4.32 -5.07
CA GLY A 142 -1.56 -4.14 -6.05
C GLY A 142 -1.54 -2.73 -6.67
N GLY A 143 -2.72 -2.15 -6.89
CA GLY A 143 -2.87 -0.85 -7.55
C GLY A 143 -2.50 0.33 -6.67
N TYR A 144 -3.17 0.51 -5.53
CA TYR A 144 -2.86 1.66 -4.67
C TYR A 144 -1.41 1.59 -4.14
N SER A 145 -0.88 0.40 -3.87
CA SER A 145 0.50 0.25 -3.41
C SER A 145 1.50 0.67 -4.50
N ALA A 146 1.28 0.24 -5.74
CA ALA A 146 2.10 0.66 -6.87
C ALA A 146 1.99 2.16 -7.13
N ALA A 147 0.78 2.73 -7.05
CA ALA A 147 0.55 4.15 -7.21
C ALA A 147 1.28 4.98 -6.14
N PHE A 148 1.16 4.58 -4.88
CA PHE A 148 1.81 5.26 -3.76
C PHE A 148 3.33 5.13 -3.85
N ARG A 149 3.85 3.96 -4.22
CA ARG A 149 5.28 3.77 -4.41
C ARG A 149 5.83 4.62 -5.55
N ALA A 150 5.12 4.71 -6.68
CA ALA A 150 5.51 5.56 -7.79
C ALA A 150 5.50 7.05 -7.41
N ALA A 151 4.51 7.49 -6.64
CA ALA A 151 4.45 8.85 -6.13
C ALA A 151 5.58 9.15 -5.12
N ASP A 152 5.90 8.21 -4.24
CA ASP A 152 7.03 8.31 -3.29
C ASP A 152 8.39 8.39 -4.04
N LEU A 153 8.46 7.88 -5.28
CA LEU A 153 9.60 8.01 -6.19
C LEU A 153 9.57 9.29 -7.04
N GLY A 154 8.67 10.23 -6.73
CA GLY A 154 8.57 11.54 -7.38
C GLY A 154 7.85 11.54 -8.73
N LYS A 155 7.11 10.48 -9.07
CA LYS A 155 6.35 10.41 -10.33
C LYS A 155 4.99 11.09 -10.21
N LYS A 156 4.55 11.72 -11.30
CA LYS A 156 3.16 12.16 -11.48
C LYS A 156 2.27 10.95 -11.74
N VAL A 157 1.54 10.54 -10.71
CA VAL A 157 0.69 9.34 -10.75
C VAL A 157 -0.77 9.69 -10.91
N VAL A 158 -1.44 8.98 -11.82
CA VAL A 158 -2.90 8.97 -11.93
C VAL A 158 -3.42 7.56 -11.67
N LEU A 159 -4.26 7.41 -10.64
CA LEU A 159 -4.92 6.16 -10.27
C LEU A 159 -6.37 6.18 -10.77
N VAL A 160 -6.74 5.24 -11.62
CA VAL A 160 -8.09 5.13 -12.18
C VAL A 160 -8.85 4.00 -11.48
N GLU A 161 -10.00 4.32 -10.89
CA GLU A 161 -10.86 3.36 -10.19
C GLU A 161 -12.33 3.54 -10.59
N ARG A 162 -13.03 2.47 -10.91
CA ARG A 162 -14.44 2.56 -11.34
C ARG A 162 -15.42 2.69 -10.18
N HIS A 163 -15.02 2.33 -8.96
CA HIS A 163 -15.85 2.45 -7.76
C HIS A 163 -15.53 3.74 -7.00
N ALA A 164 -16.44 4.17 -6.12
CA ALA A 164 -16.24 5.37 -5.30
C ALA A 164 -15.13 5.23 -4.25
N LYS A 165 -14.92 4.01 -3.75
CA LYS A 165 -13.99 3.73 -2.65
C LYS A 165 -12.75 3.01 -3.16
N LEU A 166 -11.59 3.38 -2.62
CA LEU A 166 -10.31 2.73 -2.91
C LEU A 166 -10.17 1.38 -2.19
N GLY A 167 -9.07 0.66 -2.41
CA GLY A 167 -8.74 -0.60 -1.72
C GLY A 167 -9.30 -1.86 -2.38
N GLY A 168 -10.09 -1.72 -3.45
CA GLY A 168 -10.59 -2.80 -4.30
C GLY A 168 -11.30 -3.92 -3.53
N VAL A 169 -11.20 -5.15 -4.05
CA VAL A 169 -11.90 -6.33 -3.49
C VAL A 169 -11.46 -6.62 -2.06
N CYS A 170 -10.16 -6.63 -1.78
CA CYS A 170 -9.62 -7.08 -0.50
C CYS A 170 -10.13 -6.21 0.67
N LEU A 171 -10.16 -4.89 0.50
CA LEU A 171 -10.66 -3.98 1.52
C LEU A 171 -12.19 -3.95 1.59
N ASN A 172 -12.87 -3.85 0.44
CA ASN A 172 -14.30 -3.53 0.44
C ASN A 172 -15.21 -4.75 0.59
N VAL A 173 -14.88 -5.87 -0.06
CA VAL A 173 -15.77 -7.04 -0.21
C VAL A 173 -15.01 -8.37 -0.11
N GLY A 174 -13.92 -8.40 0.65
CA GLY A 174 -13.02 -9.55 0.72
C GLY A 174 -12.35 -9.69 2.08
N CYS A 175 -11.01 -9.57 2.10
CA CYS A 175 -10.15 -9.79 3.25
C CYS A 175 -10.66 -9.10 4.52
N ILE A 176 -10.80 -7.78 4.51
CA ILE A 176 -11.08 -7.00 5.71
C ILE A 176 -12.45 -7.34 6.33
N PRO A 177 -13.58 -7.25 5.59
CA PRO A 177 -14.88 -7.59 6.16
C PRO A 177 -14.97 -9.08 6.56
N SER A 178 -14.36 -10.00 5.81
CA SER A 178 -14.36 -11.43 6.18
C SER A 178 -13.59 -11.68 7.47
N LYS A 179 -12.40 -11.11 7.65
CA LYS A 179 -11.61 -11.28 8.88
C LYS A 179 -12.28 -10.63 10.09
N ALA A 180 -12.94 -9.49 9.92
CA ALA A 180 -13.71 -8.87 10.99
C ALA A 180 -14.86 -9.80 11.47
N LEU A 181 -15.60 -10.39 10.54
CA LEU A 181 -16.70 -11.32 10.87
C LEU A 181 -16.20 -12.65 11.42
N LEU A 182 -15.09 -13.20 10.89
CA LEU A 182 -14.48 -14.42 11.40
C LEU A 182 -14.02 -14.25 12.85
N HIS A 183 -13.41 -13.10 13.19
CA HIS A 183 -13.02 -12.81 14.57
C HIS A 183 -14.24 -12.77 15.51
N ALA A 184 -15.35 -12.14 15.10
CA ALA A 184 -16.57 -12.17 15.91
C ALA A 184 -17.13 -13.59 16.10
N ALA A 185 -17.04 -14.45 15.09
CA ALA A 185 -17.44 -15.85 15.17
C ALA A 185 -16.52 -16.67 16.07
N GLU A 186 -15.21 -16.42 16.01
CA GLU A 186 -14.19 -17.06 16.85
C GLU A 186 -14.44 -16.77 18.34
N VAL A 187 -14.68 -15.50 18.70
CA VAL A 187 -15.01 -15.12 20.10
C VAL A 187 -16.26 -15.86 20.61
N ILE A 188 -17.28 -16.06 19.77
CA ILE A 188 -18.47 -16.85 20.14
C ILE A 188 -18.10 -18.32 20.36
N ALA A 189 -17.24 -18.89 19.50
CA ALA A 189 -16.81 -20.27 19.62
C ALA A 189 -15.95 -20.51 20.87
N GLU A 190 -15.02 -19.60 21.19
CA GLU A 190 -14.19 -19.65 22.38
C GLU A 190 -15.03 -19.54 23.67
N ALA A 191 -15.98 -18.60 23.71
CA ALA A 191 -16.88 -18.44 24.85
C ALA A 191 -17.69 -19.72 25.12
N ARG A 192 -18.14 -20.42 24.08
CA ARG A 192 -18.79 -21.74 24.22
C ARG A 192 -17.81 -22.81 24.69
N GLY A 193 -16.59 -22.83 24.17
CA GLY A 193 -15.55 -23.80 24.51
C GLY A 193 -15.11 -23.75 25.98
N PHE A 194 -15.26 -22.60 26.64
CA PHE A 194 -14.88 -22.44 28.05
C PHE A 194 -15.81 -23.16 29.05
N ALA A 195 -17.00 -23.60 28.62
CA ALA A 195 -17.94 -24.31 29.47
C ALA A 195 -17.34 -25.57 30.11
N GLY A 196 -16.46 -26.28 29.39
CA GLY A 196 -15.75 -27.46 29.91
C GLY A 196 -14.77 -27.17 31.05
N HIS A 197 -14.37 -25.89 31.21
CA HIS A 197 -13.47 -25.42 32.27
C HIS A 197 -14.23 -24.77 33.43
N GLY A 198 -15.56 -24.91 33.48
CA GLY A 198 -16.41 -24.38 34.55
C GLY A 198 -16.84 -22.92 34.39
N ILE A 199 -16.54 -22.26 33.25
CA ILE A 199 -17.05 -20.93 32.94
C ILE A 199 -18.08 -21.03 31.81
N ALA A 200 -19.36 -20.89 32.15
CA ALA A 200 -20.45 -20.98 31.20
C ALA A 200 -21.03 -19.60 30.89
N PHE A 201 -21.06 -19.24 29.61
CA PHE A 201 -21.81 -18.10 29.09
C PHE A 201 -23.15 -18.57 28.51
N GLY A 202 -24.16 -17.69 28.51
CA GLY A 202 -25.41 -17.94 27.79
C GLY A 202 -25.24 -17.82 26.27
N GLU A 203 -26.23 -18.29 25.52
CA GLU A 203 -26.25 -18.08 24.06
C GLU A 203 -26.34 -16.58 23.72
N PRO A 204 -25.48 -16.06 22.82
CA PRO A 204 -25.47 -14.65 22.50
C PRO A 204 -26.72 -14.26 21.71
N LYS A 205 -27.28 -13.09 22.04
CA LYS A 205 -28.26 -12.43 21.19
C LYS A 205 -27.53 -11.68 20.08
N ILE A 206 -27.73 -12.10 18.83
CA ILE A 206 -27.07 -11.51 17.67
C ILE A 206 -27.95 -10.41 17.08
N ASP A 207 -27.45 -9.18 17.09
CA ASP A 207 -27.97 -8.05 16.33
C ASP A 207 -27.17 -7.90 15.03
N LEU A 208 -27.81 -8.25 13.90
CA LEU A 208 -27.15 -8.25 12.60
C LEU A 208 -26.86 -6.84 12.08
N ASP A 209 -27.70 -5.86 12.40
CA ASP A 209 -27.50 -4.49 11.92
C ASP A 209 -26.35 -3.83 12.68
N ALA A 210 -26.26 -4.07 13.99
CA ALA A 210 -25.10 -3.64 14.77
C ALA A 210 -23.80 -4.30 14.30
N LEU A 211 -23.81 -5.62 14.04
CA LEU A 211 -22.64 -6.35 13.54
C LEU A 211 -22.22 -5.87 12.14
N ARG A 212 -23.19 -5.62 11.25
CA ARG A 212 -22.93 -5.05 9.91
C ARG A 212 -22.35 -3.65 10.02
N SER A 213 -22.92 -2.80 10.86
CA SER A 213 -22.44 -1.43 11.11
C SER A 213 -21.00 -1.42 11.63
N TRP A 214 -20.66 -2.28 12.60
CA TRP A 214 -19.28 -2.42 13.08
C TRP A 214 -18.31 -2.85 11.96
N LYS A 215 -18.64 -3.90 11.20
CA LYS A 215 -17.85 -4.32 10.03
C LYS A 215 -17.64 -3.17 9.05
N ASP A 216 -18.71 -2.46 8.71
CA ASP A 216 -18.68 -1.33 7.77
C ASP A 216 -17.88 -0.15 8.31
N SER A 217 -17.85 0.06 9.63
CA SER A 217 -17.01 1.09 10.26
C SER A 217 -15.52 0.77 10.12
N VAL A 218 -15.12 -0.51 10.24
CA VAL A 218 -13.74 -0.96 10.04
C VAL A 218 -13.31 -0.71 8.59
N VAL A 219 -14.14 -1.13 7.64
CA VAL A 219 -13.92 -0.91 6.20
C VAL A 219 -13.90 0.58 5.87
N GLY A 220 -14.80 1.38 6.44
CA GLY A 220 -14.89 2.82 6.24
C GLY A 220 -13.64 3.56 6.72
N ARG A 221 -13.15 3.23 7.92
CA ARG A 221 -11.93 3.81 8.49
C ARG A 221 -10.71 3.59 7.60
N LEU A 222 -10.55 2.37 7.09
CA LEU A 222 -9.43 2.02 6.21
C LEU A 222 -9.54 2.69 4.83
N ASN A 223 -10.75 2.79 4.28
CA ASN A 223 -11.01 3.54 3.04
C ASN A 223 -10.61 5.01 3.19
N SER A 224 -11.07 5.69 4.24
CA SER A 224 -10.69 7.08 4.51
C SER A 224 -9.18 7.25 4.75
N GLY A 225 -8.53 6.24 5.33
CA GLY A 225 -7.08 6.17 5.43
C GLY A 225 -6.39 6.18 4.07
N LEU A 226 -6.87 5.36 3.13
CA LEU A 226 -6.35 5.32 1.75
C LEU A 226 -6.59 6.64 1.01
N ASP A 227 -7.77 7.25 1.13
CA ASP A 227 -8.07 8.56 0.52
C ASP A 227 -7.11 9.64 1.05
N GLY A 228 -6.85 9.62 2.36
CA GLY A 228 -5.88 10.51 3.00
C GLY A 228 -4.45 10.28 2.51
N LEU A 229 -4.04 9.02 2.34
CA LEU A 229 -2.72 8.65 1.82
C LEU A 229 -2.54 9.09 0.36
N ALA A 230 -3.55 8.88 -0.49
CA ALA A 230 -3.54 9.31 -1.88
C ALA A 230 -3.35 10.84 -2.00
N LYS A 231 -4.12 11.60 -1.22
CA LYS A 231 -4.00 13.08 -1.16
C LYS A 231 -2.63 13.53 -0.69
N ARG A 232 -2.08 12.94 0.39
CA ARG A 232 -0.76 13.30 0.92
C ARG A 232 0.38 13.01 -0.05
N ARG A 233 0.21 12.00 -0.91
CA ARG A 233 1.17 11.63 -1.96
C ARG A 233 0.92 12.33 -3.29
N SER A 234 -0.03 13.26 -3.36
CA SER A 234 -0.40 13.94 -4.61
C SER A 234 -0.77 12.96 -5.74
N VAL A 235 -1.32 11.79 -5.39
CA VAL A 235 -1.85 10.84 -6.37
C VAL A 235 -3.22 11.33 -6.80
N GLU A 236 -3.36 11.62 -8.10
CA GLU A 236 -4.65 12.01 -8.67
C GLU A 236 -5.52 10.76 -8.84
N VAL A 237 -6.65 10.72 -8.12
CA VAL A 237 -7.63 9.64 -8.26
C VAL A 237 -8.71 10.08 -9.26
N ILE A 238 -8.87 9.31 -10.32
CA ILE A 238 -9.94 9.49 -11.30
C ILE A 238 -10.93 8.36 -11.16
N HIS A 239 -12.19 8.73 -10.97
CA HIS A 239 -13.27 7.75 -10.93
C HIS A 239 -13.84 7.48 -12.32
N GLY A 240 -13.79 6.22 -12.76
CA GLY A 240 -14.33 5.79 -14.04
C GLY A 240 -13.78 4.44 -14.52
N GLU A 241 -14.41 3.91 -15.56
CA GLU A 241 -13.96 2.70 -16.22
C GLU A 241 -12.88 3.03 -17.25
N GLY A 242 -11.68 2.48 -17.05
CA GLY A 242 -10.54 2.64 -17.95
C GLY A 242 -10.46 1.56 -19.02
N ARG A 243 -10.27 1.95 -20.29
CA ARG A 243 -10.02 1.05 -21.43
C ARG A 243 -8.87 1.58 -22.28
N PHE A 244 -7.90 0.73 -22.59
CA PHE A 244 -6.81 1.11 -23.50
C PHE A 244 -7.37 1.34 -24.91
N VAL A 245 -7.04 2.49 -25.49
CA VAL A 245 -7.35 2.84 -26.90
C VAL A 245 -6.08 3.00 -27.74
N GLY A 246 -4.93 2.77 -27.13
CA GLY A 246 -3.62 2.71 -27.77
C GLY A 246 -2.53 2.36 -26.75
N PRO A 247 -1.27 2.22 -27.19
CA PRO A 247 -0.17 1.82 -26.31
C PRO A 247 0.11 2.79 -25.14
N HIS A 248 -0.18 4.08 -25.34
CA HIS A 248 0.07 5.17 -24.38
C HIS A 248 -1.17 6.03 -24.12
N ARG A 249 -2.37 5.43 -24.27
CA ARG A 249 -3.65 6.15 -24.15
C ARG A 249 -4.74 5.28 -23.54
N LEU A 250 -5.32 5.76 -22.45
CA LEU A 250 -6.44 5.14 -21.74
C LEU A 250 -7.67 6.05 -21.88
N ARG A 251 -8.76 5.51 -22.40
CA ARG A 251 -10.08 6.15 -22.36
C ARG A 251 -10.74 5.88 -21.02
N ILE A 252 -11.24 6.92 -20.37
CA ILE A 252 -11.92 6.84 -19.08
C ILE A 252 -13.38 7.25 -19.26
N THR A 253 -14.29 6.34 -18.93
CA THR A 253 -15.74 6.59 -18.93
C THR A 253 -16.21 6.68 -17.48
N PRO A 254 -16.68 7.86 -17.02
CA PRO A 254 -17.17 8.03 -15.65
C PRO A 254 -18.31 7.06 -15.32
N THR A 255 -18.29 6.52 -14.09
CA THR A 255 -19.29 5.54 -13.61
C THR A 255 -20.30 6.20 -12.67
N ALA A 256 -21.52 5.65 -12.61
CA ALA A 256 -22.62 6.24 -11.84
C ALA A 256 -22.45 6.11 -10.31
N ASP A 257 -21.61 5.17 -9.85
CA ASP A 257 -21.48 4.83 -8.43
C ASP A 257 -20.66 5.84 -7.61
N THR A 258 -20.10 6.88 -8.25
CA THR A 258 -19.12 7.80 -7.61
C THR A 258 -19.73 9.15 -7.20
N GLY A 259 -21.05 9.23 -7.08
CA GLY A 259 -21.74 10.47 -6.67
C GLY A 259 -21.65 11.60 -7.69
N GLY A 260 -21.08 11.35 -8.87
CA GLY A 260 -21.18 12.23 -10.01
C GLY A 260 -22.56 12.06 -10.66
N GLU A 261 -23.19 13.17 -11.02
CA GLU A 261 -24.32 13.16 -11.93
C GLU A 261 -23.99 12.27 -13.14
N ARG A 262 -24.97 11.54 -13.68
CA ARG A 262 -24.83 10.89 -15.00
C ARG A 262 -24.45 11.97 -16.02
N GLY A 263 -23.15 12.19 -16.28
CA GLY A 263 -22.77 13.35 -17.08
C GLY A 263 -21.28 13.71 -17.13
N GLY A 264 -20.38 12.99 -16.46
CA GLY A 264 -18.95 13.16 -16.73
C GLY A 264 -18.63 12.76 -18.17
N GLU A 265 -18.01 13.64 -18.95
CA GLU A 265 -17.64 13.35 -20.33
C GLU A 265 -16.57 12.25 -20.37
N THR A 266 -16.67 11.35 -21.35
CA THR A 266 -15.61 10.37 -21.61
C THR A 266 -14.41 11.10 -22.20
N PHE A 267 -13.23 10.90 -21.63
CA PHE A 267 -12.01 11.55 -22.10
C PHE A 267 -10.86 10.55 -22.19
N ASP A 268 -9.83 10.92 -22.96
CA ASP A 268 -8.61 10.14 -23.10
C ASP A 268 -7.51 10.74 -22.21
N LEU A 269 -6.81 9.87 -21.48
CA LEU A 269 -5.64 10.17 -20.65
C LEU A 269 -4.41 9.56 -21.30
N ARG A 270 -3.36 10.36 -21.50
CA ARG A 270 -2.06 9.88 -21.99
C ARG A 270 -1.17 9.47 -20.83
N PHE A 271 -0.29 8.51 -21.06
CA PHE A 271 0.66 8.06 -20.04
C PHE A 271 1.99 7.59 -20.62
N ASP A 272 3.06 7.69 -19.84
CA ASP A 272 4.38 7.15 -20.22
C ASP A 272 4.46 5.67 -19.86
N HIS A 273 4.08 5.32 -18.64
CA HIS A 273 3.98 3.95 -18.14
C HIS A 273 2.58 3.64 -17.62
N ALA A 274 2.17 2.37 -17.72
CA ALA A 274 0.91 1.87 -17.17
C ALA A 274 1.12 0.62 -16.32
N ILE A 275 0.45 0.58 -15.17
CA ILE A 275 0.37 -0.57 -14.29
C ILE A 275 -1.08 -1.05 -14.30
N ILE A 276 -1.30 -2.27 -14.79
CA ILE A 276 -2.62 -2.90 -14.85
C ILE A 276 -2.86 -3.66 -13.55
N ALA A 277 -3.78 -3.18 -12.72
CA ALA A 277 -4.16 -3.75 -11.44
C ALA A 277 -5.68 -3.95 -11.31
N ALA A 278 -6.34 -4.32 -12.42
CA ALA A 278 -7.81 -4.41 -12.54
C ALA A 278 -8.45 -5.61 -11.78
N GLY A 279 -7.65 -6.45 -11.14
CA GLY A 279 -8.12 -7.53 -10.27
C GLY A 279 -8.83 -8.68 -11.00
N SER A 280 -9.74 -9.33 -10.28
CA SER A 280 -10.54 -10.48 -10.74
C SER A 280 -12.01 -10.30 -10.34
N ARG A 281 -12.85 -11.26 -10.70
CA ARG A 281 -14.28 -11.30 -10.35
C ARG A 281 -14.73 -12.72 -10.06
N VAL A 282 -15.88 -12.86 -9.39
CA VAL A 282 -16.52 -14.14 -9.09
C VAL A 282 -16.81 -14.92 -10.37
N VAL A 283 -16.64 -16.24 -10.32
CA VAL A 283 -17.03 -17.15 -11.40
C VAL A 283 -18.54 -17.39 -11.33
N GLU A 284 -19.25 -17.05 -12.40
CA GLU A 284 -20.68 -17.36 -12.52
C GLU A 284 -20.87 -18.77 -13.10
N LEU A 285 -21.76 -19.55 -12.48
CA LEU A 285 -22.13 -20.88 -12.94
C LEU A 285 -23.39 -20.80 -13.81
N PRO A 286 -23.35 -21.21 -15.11
CA PRO A 286 -24.47 -21.01 -16.03
C PRO A 286 -25.79 -21.66 -15.60
N MET A 287 -25.73 -22.75 -14.83
CA MET A 287 -26.92 -23.49 -14.36
C MET A 287 -27.60 -22.85 -13.14
N ILE A 288 -26.98 -21.86 -12.50
CA ILE A 288 -27.52 -21.22 -11.31
C ILE A 288 -28.47 -20.09 -11.76
N PRO A 289 -29.74 -20.07 -11.28
CA PRO A 289 -30.70 -19.06 -11.68
C PRO A 289 -30.27 -17.68 -11.17
N LYS A 290 -30.40 -16.68 -12.04
CA LYS A 290 -30.06 -15.28 -11.73
C LYS A 290 -31.26 -14.58 -11.07
N GLY A 291 -30.97 -13.62 -10.19
CA GLY A 291 -31.96 -12.72 -9.60
C GLY A 291 -32.69 -13.24 -8.36
N ASP A 292 -32.43 -14.48 -7.92
CA ASP A 292 -32.92 -14.95 -6.63
C ASP A 292 -31.99 -14.45 -5.51
N GLU A 293 -32.48 -13.57 -4.63
CA GLU A 293 -31.71 -12.98 -3.53
C GLU A 293 -31.14 -13.99 -2.52
N ARG A 294 -31.63 -15.24 -2.55
CA ARG A 294 -31.15 -16.32 -1.69
C ARG A 294 -29.87 -16.96 -2.24
N ILE A 295 -29.56 -16.72 -3.50
CA ILE A 295 -28.31 -17.10 -4.15
C ILE A 295 -27.42 -15.87 -4.15
N PHE A 296 -26.29 -15.97 -3.47
CA PHE A 296 -25.34 -14.88 -3.33
C PHE A 296 -23.92 -15.39 -3.49
N ASP A 297 -23.04 -14.50 -3.92
CA ASP A 297 -21.59 -14.72 -3.93
C ASP A 297 -20.97 -14.27 -2.60
N SER A 298 -19.63 -14.19 -2.55
CA SER A 298 -18.92 -13.71 -1.37
C SER A 298 -19.30 -12.28 -0.97
N THR A 299 -19.63 -11.41 -1.93
CA THR A 299 -20.06 -10.04 -1.63
C THR A 299 -21.40 -10.06 -0.89
N GLY A 300 -22.39 -10.78 -1.44
CA GLY A 300 -23.71 -10.90 -0.79
C GLY A 300 -23.65 -11.63 0.56
N ALA A 301 -22.72 -12.58 0.74
CA ALA A 301 -22.48 -13.20 2.05
C ALA A 301 -22.00 -12.17 3.09
N LEU A 302 -21.08 -11.30 2.70
CA LEU A 302 -20.50 -10.25 3.55
C LEU A 302 -21.46 -9.08 3.84
N GLU A 303 -22.54 -8.95 3.08
CA GLU A 303 -23.64 -8.03 3.41
C GLU A 303 -24.44 -8.50 4.63
N LEU A 304 -24.34 -9.77 5.02
CA LEU A 304 -24.90 -10.30 6.25
C LEU A 304 -26.42 -10.00 6.39
N ARG A 305 -27.18 -10.15 5.31
CA ARG A 305 -28.61 -9.79 5.24
C ARG A 305 -29.48 -10.58 6.23
N ARG A 306 -29.11 -11.84 6.50
CA ARG A 306 -29.81 -12.76 7.41
C ARG A 306 -28.91 -13.93 7.79
N ILE A 307 -29.24 -14.63 8.88
CA ILE A 307 -28.64 -15.93 9.22
C ILE A 307 -29.58 -17.03 8.70
N PRO A 308 -29.24 -17.74 7.62
CA PRO A 308 -30.07 -18.82 7.12
C PRO A 308 -30.02 -20.02 8.07
N LYS A 309 -31.17 -20.68 8.28
CA LYS A 309 -31.23 -21.92 9.08
C LYS A 309 -30.39 -23.05 8.48
N ARG A 310 -30.23 -23.03 7.15
CA ARG A 310 -29.40 -23.97 6.38
C ARG A 310 -28.74 -23.20 5.25
N LEU A 311 -27.42 -23.30 5.16
CA LEU A 311 -26.60 -22.70 4.12
C LEU A 311 -25.97 -23.81 3.28
N LEU A 312 -25.98 -23.66 1.96
CA LEU A 312 -25.20 -24.49 1.04
C LEU A 312 -24.04 -23.66 0.52
N VAL A 313 -22.82 -24.17 0.65
CA VAL A 313 -21.60 -23.60 0.05
C VAL A 313 -21.23 -24.45 -1.16
N ILE A 314 -21.19 -23.83 -2.35
CA ILE A 314 -20.82 -24.50 -3.59
C ILE A 314 -19.34 -24.23 -3.86
N GLY A 315 -18.49 -25.19 -3.47
CA GLY A 315 -17.03 -25.13 -3.60
C GLY A 315 -16.35 -25.05 -2.23
N GLY A 316 -15.49 -26.03 -1.92
CA GLY A 316 -14.76 -26.12 -0.64
C GLY A 316 -13.41 -25.37 -0.65
N GLY A 317 -13.34 -24.23 -1.33
CA GLY A 317 -12.16 -23.37 -1.32
C GLY A 317 -12.19 -22.43 -0.12
N ILE A 318 -11.07 -21.76 0.17
CA ILE A 318 -10.87 -20.93 1.39
C ILE A 318 -11.95 -19.85 1.60
N ILE A 319 -12.55 -19.32 0.53
CA ILE A 319 -13.58 -18.27 0.64
C ILE A 319 -14.92 -18.82 1.16
N GLY A 320 -15.27 -20.06 0.81
CA GLY A 320 -16.54 -20.68 1.14
C GLY A 320 -16.48 -21.45 2.45
#